data_AF-A0A8T5AMY0-F1
#
_entry.id   AF-A0A8T5AMY0-F1
#
_cell.length_a   1.000
_cell.length_b   1.000
_cell.length_c   1.000
_cell.angle_alpha   90.00
_cell.angle_beta   90.00
_cell.angle_gamma   90.00
#
_symmetry.space_group_name_H-M   'P 1'
#
loop_
_entity.id
_entity.type
_entity.pdbx_description
1 polymer ?
#
loop_
_entity_poly.entity_id
_entity_poly.type
_entity_poly.pdbx_seq_one_letter_code
_entity_poly.pdbx_strand_id
1 'polypeptide(L)'
;MTVNWWLPTLALTLGLVVFSALANQRRYGYVRRAYRLYRDGGLEGAFIDYVLMEGADLEATPMGEVYELKRGELYWKRAATASYGMSSAICAVVILLSFYGALKAPRWVPSLFLALLMSSAYITYRSWRYFRVTGRKGK
;
A
#
# COMPACT_ATOMS: atom_id res chain seq x y z
N MET A 1 13.06 -15.69 -32.21
CA MET A 1 12.03 -14.80 -31.62
C MET A 1 12.69 -13.95 -30.54
N THR A 2 12.76 -12.63 -30.71
CA THR A 2 13.16 -11.72 -29.63
C THR A 2 12.00 -11.58 -28.66
N VAL A 3 12.13 -12.11 -27.45
CA VAL A 3 11.12 -11.93 -26.40
C VAL A 3 11.09 -10.45 -26.02
N ASN A 4 9.94 -9.81 -26.23
CA ASN A 4 9.69 -8.42 -25.83
C ASN A 4 9.50 -8.36 -24.31
N TRP A 5 10.59 -8.29 -23.56
CA TRP A 5 10.60 -8.31 -22.09
C TRP A 5 9.78 -7.18 -21.45
N TRP A 6 9.58 -6.06 -22.13
CA TRP A 6 8.81 -4.94 -21.59
C TRP A 6 7.32 -5.26 -21.36
N LEU A 7 6.73 -6.18 -22.14
CA LEU A 7 5.31 -6.58 -22.01
C LEU A 7 5.06 -7.42 -20.74
N PRO A 8 5.81 -8.50 -20.47
CA PRO A 8 5.72 -9.22 -19.19
C PRO A 8 6.02 -8.33 -17.99
N THR A 9 7.03 -7.45 -18.09
CA THR A 9 7.35 -6.50 -17.01
C THR A 9 6.20 -5.53 -16.76
N LEU A 10 5.53 -5.06 -17.80
CA LEU A 10 4.35 -4.20 -17.68
C LEU A 10 3.20 -4.94 -16.99
N ALA A 11 2.89 -6.17 -17.42
CA ALA A 11 1.83 -6.98 -16.83
C ALA A 11 2.10 -7.25 -15.33
N LEU A 12 3.34 -7.61 -14.98
CA LEU A 12 3.76 -7.79 -13.58
C LEU A 12 3.59 -6.50 -12.77
N THR A 13 4.03 -5.36 -13.32
CA THR A 13 3.97 -4.07 -12.63
C THR A 13 2.53 -3.63 -12.41
N LEU A 14 1.66 -3.80 -13.41
CA LEU A 14 0.22 -3.57 -13.28
C LEU A 14 -0.38 -4.45 -12.18
N GLY A 15 -0.04 -5.75 -12.17
CA GLY A 15 -0.47 -6.68 -11.14
C GLY A 15 -0.06 -6.24 -9.73
N LEU A 16 1.17 -5.74 -9.56
CA LEU A 16 1.65 -5.18 -8.29
C LEU A 16 0.86 -3.92 -7.91
N VAL A 17 0.65 -2.98 -8.82
CA VAL A 17 -0.13 -1.76 -8.52
C VAL A 17 -1.56 -2.10 -8.09
N VAL A 18 -2.22 -3.02 -8.79
CA VAL A 18 -3.57 -3.51 -8.44
C VAL A 18 -3.55 -4.22 -7.09
N PHE A 19 -2.57 -5.10 -6.84
CA PHE A 19 -2.42 -5.77 -5.56
C PHE A 19 -2.20 -4.78 -4.42
N SER A 20 -1.39 -3.74 -4.60
CA SER A 20 -1.17 -2.69 -3.60
C SER A 20 -2.47 -1.94 -3.30
N ALA A 21 -3.29 -1.65 -4.32
CA ALA A 21 -4.62 -1.06 -4.14
C ALA A 21 -5.54 -1.97 -3.32
N LEU A 22 -5.59 -3.27 -3.65
CA LEU A 22 -6.39 -4.27 -2.92
C LEU A 22 -5.91 -4.46 -1.48
N ALA A 23 -4.60 -4.50 -1.27
CA ALA A 23 -4.00 -4.61 0.06
C ALA A 23 -4.35 -3.39 0.92
N ASN A 24 -4.28 -2.18 0.36
CA ASN A 24 -4.76 -0.97 1.03
C ASN A 24 -6.26 -1.06 1.34
N GLN A 25 -7.09 -1.52 0.41
CA GLN A 25 -8.53 -1.74 0.64
C GLN A 25 -8.79 -2.68 1.82
N ARG A 26 -8.09 -3.81 1.88
CA ARG A 26 -8.18 -4.77 2.99
C ARG A 26 -7.76 -4.14 4.30
N ARG A 27 -6.63 -3.42 4.33
CA ARG A 27 -6.16 -2.66 5.50
C ARG A 27 -7.24 -1.72 6.04
N TYR A 28 -7.89 -0.93 5.20
CA TYR A 28 -8.97 -0.04 5.64
C TYR A 28 -10.16 -0.81 6.24
N GLY A 29 -10.44 -2.01 5.73
CA GLY A 29 -11.48 -2.88 6.29
C GLY A 29 -11.19 -3.30 7.75
N TYR A 30 -9.93 -3.49 8.12
CA TYR A 30 -9.53 -3.73 9.51
C TYR A 30 -9.66 -2.47 10.36
N VAL A 31 -9.12 -1.34 9.89
CA VAL A 31 -9.20 -0.09 10.66
C VAL A 31 -10.64 0.38 10.87
N ARG A 32 -11.52 0.20 9.87
CA ARG A 32 -12.95 0.53 10.00
C ARG A 32 -13.68 -0.39 11.00
N ARG A 33 -13.25 -1.66 11.11
CA ARG A 33 -13.78 -2.57 12.15
C ARG A 33 -13.30 -2.15 13.53
N ALA A 34 -12.00 -1.87 13.68
CA ALA A 34 -11.46 -1.34 14.93
C ALA A 34 -12.15 -0.04 15.35
N TYR A 35 -12.32 0.92 14.44
CA TYR A 35 -13.02 2.18 14.76
C TYR A 35 -14.44 1.95 15.30
N ARG A 36 -15.21 1.02 14.69
CA ARG A 36 -16.54 0.66 15.20
C ARG A 36 -16.47 0.04 16.59
N LEU A 37 -15.53 -0.88 16.82
CA LEU A 37 -15.31 -1.49 18.14
C LEU A 37 -15.02 -0.43 19.23
N TYR A 38 -14.11 0.50 18.96
CA TYR A 38 -13.77 1.56 19.91
C TYR A 38 -14.92 2.56 20.13
N ARG A 39 -15.65 2.92 19.06
CA ARG A 39 -16.80 3.81 19.15
C ARG A 39 -17.95 3.19 19.93
N ASP A 40 -18.33 1.96 19.58
CA ASP A 40 -19.48 1.29 20.17
C ASP A 40 -19.21 0.94 21.65
N GLY A 41 -17.93 0.84 22.05
CA GLY A 41 -17.48 0.73 23.44
C GLY A 41 -17.28 2.06 24.19
N GLY A 42 -17.54 3.22 23.58
CA GLY A 42 -17.34 4.54 24.21
C GLY A 42 -15.86 4.93 24.43
N LEU A 43 -14.92 4.25 23.76
CA LEU A 43 -13.47 4.41 23.91
C LEU A 43 -12.86 5.10 22.68
N GLU A 44 -13.56 6.06 22.06
CA GLU A 44 -13.09 6.74 20.85
C GLU A 44 -11.70 7.38 21.02
N GLY A 45 -11.38 7.87 22.23
CA GLY A 45 -10.05 8.42 22.55
C GLY A 45 -8.91 7.40 22.42
N ALA A 46 -9.16 6.13 22.75
CA ALA A 46 -8.15 5.06 22.67
C ALA A 46 -7.96 4.51 21.24
N PHE A 47 -8.80 4.93 20.28
CA PHE A 47 -8.61 4.55 18.87
C PHE A 47 -7.34 5.15 18.27
N ILE A 48 -6.89 6.32 18.75
CA ILE A 48 -5.63 6.93 18.30
C ILE A 48 -4.46 6.02 18.65
N ASP A 49 -4.44 5.47 19.86
CA ASP A 49 -3.39 4.54 20.31
C ASP A 49 -3.38 3.27 19.44
N TYR A 50 -4.57 2.74 19.10
CA TYR A 50 -4.67 1.65 18.14
C TYR A 50 -4.05 1.99 16.78
N VAL A 51 -4.30 3.18 16.23
CA VAL A 51 -3.76 3.58 14.92
C VAL A 51 -2.23 3.72 14.97
N LEU A 52 -1.71 4.26 16.07
CA LEU A 52 -0.28 4.50 16.28
C LEU A 52 0.49 3.24 16.69
N MET A 53 -0.18 2.23 17.25
CA MET A 53 0.42 0.97 17.68
C MET A 53 1.28 0.33 16.57
N GLU A 54 2.54 0.08 16.90
CA GLU A 54 3.49 -0.54 15.99
C GLU A 54 3.55 -2.07 16.15
N GLY A 55 4.38 -2.73 15.34
CA GLY A 55 4.52 -4.18 15.40
C GLY A 55 5.11 -4.68 16.72
N ALA A 56 6.04 -3.93 17.31
CA ALA A 56 6.64 -4.27 18.60
C ALA A 56 5.62 -4.17 19.74
N ASP A 57 4.79 -3.12 19.72
CA ASP A 57 3.73 -2.92 20.72
C ASP A 57 2.64 -3.99 20.64
N LEU A 58 2.40 -4.52 19.44
CA LEU A 58 1.44 -5.59 19.21
C LEU A 58 1.86 -6.89 19.94
N GLU A 59 3.16 -7.19 20.02
CA GLU A 59 3.65 -8.40 20.71
C GLU A 59 3.40 -8.35 22.22
N ALA A 60 3.35 -7.15 22.80
CA ALA A 60 3.00 -6.94 24.20
C ALA A 60 1.47 -6.86 24.45
N THR A 61 0.67 -6.80 23.39
CA THR A 61 -0.78 -6.68 23.50
C THR A 61 -1.42 -8.06 23.75
N PRO A 62 -2.32 -8.19 24.74
CA PRO A 62 -3.02 -9.46 24.99
C PRO A 62 -3.75 -9.96 23.75
N MET A 63 -3.70 -11.27 23.50
CA MET A 63 -4.46 -11.89 22.41
C MET A 63 -5.96 -11.67 22.63
N GLY A 64 -6.61 -11.10 21.63
CA GLY A 64 -8.02 -10.72 21.65
C GLY A 64 -8.45 -10.09 20.32
N GLU A 65 -9.68 -9.58 20.27
CA GLU A 65 -10.25 -9.02 19.03
C GLU A 65 -9.42 -7.84 18.48
N VAL A 66 -8.95 -6.95 19.35
CA VAL A 66 -8.10 -5.80 18.98
C VAL A 66 -6.76 -6.27 18.40
N TYR A 67 -6.14 -7.27 19.02
CA TYR A 67 -4.88 -7.88 18.57
C TYR A 67 -5.03 -8.45 17.15
N GLU A 68 -6.07 -9.25 16.89
CA GLU A 68 -6.31 -9.85 15.58
C GLU A 68 -6.62 -8.79 14.51
N LEU A 69 -7.39 -7.76 14.86
CA LEU A 69 -7.64 -6.64 13.96
C LEU A 69 -6.35 -5.90 13.61
N LYS A 70 -5.50 -5.62 14.60
CA LYS A 70 -4.24 -4.90 14.40
C LYS A 70 -3.23 -5.73 13.62
N ARG A 71 -3.11 -7.03 13.93
CA ARG A 71 -2.28 -7.99 13.21
C ARG A 71 -2.66 -8.03 11.73
N GLY A 72 -3.96 -8.11 11.44
CA GLY A 72 -4.48 -8.04 10.08
C GLY A 72 -4.17 -6.71 9.40
N GLU A 73 -4.36 -5.58 10.08
CA GLU A 73 -3.99 -4.25 9.56
C GLU A 73 -2.50 -4.20 9.16
N LEU A 74 -1.61 -4.60 10.08
CA LEU A 74 -0.16 -4.53 9.88
C LEU A 74 0.30 -5.46 8.75
N TYR A 75 -0.29 -6.65 8.65
CA TYR A 75 -0.01 -7.56 7.53
C TYR A 75 -0.32 -6.89 6.18
N TRP A 76 -1.53 -6.36 6.02
CA TRP A 76 -1.93 -5.72 4.77
C TRP A 76 -1.19 -4.40 4.50
N LYS A 77 -0.80 -3.66 5.55
CA LYS A 77 0.09 -2.50 5.45
C LYS A 77 1.45 -2.92 4.87
N ARG A 78 2.08 -3.97 5.40
CA ARG A 78 3.37 -4.49 4.92
C ARG A 78 3.26 -4.99 3.49
N ALA A 79 2.21 -5.74 3.16
CA ALA A 79 1.96 -6.25 1.81
C ALA A 79 1.81 -5.10 0.79
N ALA A 80 1.03 -4.07 1.12
CA ALA A 80 0.86 -2.88 0.27
C ALA A 80 2.19 -2.14 0.04
N THR A 81 2.97 -1.92 1.10
CA THR A 81 4.28 -1.25 1.04
C THR A 81 5.29 -2.06 0.22
N ALA A 82 5.37 -3.37 0.43
CA ALA A 82 6.28 -4.25 -0.32
C ALA A 82 5.94 -4.24 -1.82
N SER A 83 4.66 -4.32 -2.16
CA SER A 83 4.19 -4.25 -3.54
C SER A 83 4.46 -2.89 -4.19
N TYR A 84 4.23 -1.79 -3.45
CA TYR A 84 4.61 -0.44 -3.88
C TYR A 84 6.12 -0.33 -4.14
N GLY A 85 6.95 -0.81 -3.21
CA GLY A 85 8.41 -0.78 -3.35
C GLY A 85 8.88 -1.56 -4.57
N MET A 86 8.35 -2.77 -4.80
CA MET A 86 8.65 -3.56 -5.99
C MET A 86 8.21 -2.87 -7.29
N SER A 87 6.98 -2.35 -7.35
CA SER A 87 6.50 -1.61 -8.53
C SER A 87 7.39 -0.41 -8.82
N SER A 88 7.83 0.31 -7.78
CA SER A 88 8.68 1.49 -7.92
C SER A 88 10.06 1.14 -8.46
N ALA A 89 10.67 0.07 -7.93
CA ALA A 89 11.96 -0.43 -8.40
C ALA A 89 11.90 -0.87 -9.87
N ILE A 90 10.85 -1.62 -10.25
CA ILE A 90 10.65 -2.06 -11.64
C ILE A 90 10.48 -0.85 -12.57
N CYS A 91 9.62 0.11 -12.20
CA CYS A 91 9.44 1.34 -12.97
C CYS A 91 10.75 2.10 -13.17
N ALA A 92 11.54 2.28 -12.10
CA ALA A 92 12.82 2.97 -12.17
C ALA A 92 13.81 2.26 -13.12
N VAL A 93 13.94 0.93 -13.00
CA VAL A 93 14.81 0.13 -13.87
C VAL A 93 14.38 0.22 -15.33
N VAL A 94 13.08 0.08 -15.63
CA VAL A 94 12.58 0.17 -17.01
C VAL A 94 12.81 1.55 -17.60
N ILE A 95 12.56 2.61 -16.83
CA ILE A 95 12.80 3.99 -17.26
C ILE A 95 14.28 4.20 -17.58
N LEU A 96 15.19 3.80 -16.68
CA LEU A 96 16.64 3.91 -16.89
C LEU A 96 17.10 3.12 -18.12
N LEU A 97 16.77 1.83 -18.22
CA LEU A 97 17.17 0.99 -19.35
C LEU A 97 16.64 1.51 -20.69
N SER A 98 15.47 2.14 -20.70
CA SER A 98 14.91 2.75 -21.91
C SER A 98 15.64 4.03 -22.30
N PHE A 99 16.03 4.88 -21.34
CA PHE A 99 16.83 6.07 -21.61
C PHE A 99 18.20 5.75 -22.20
N TYR A 100 18.85 4.68 -21.73
CA TYR A 100 20.13 4.21 -22.26
C TYR A 100 19.99 3.37 -23.54
N GLY A 101 18.78 3.17 -24.07
CA GLY A 101 18.54 2.34 -25.25
C GLY A 101 18.84 0.85 -25.05
N ALA A 102 19.05 0.41 -23.82
CA ALA A 102 19.34 -0.98 -23.46
C ALA A 102 18.08 -1.87 -23.50
N LEU A 103 16.89 -1.27 -23.35
CA LEU A 103 15.62 -1.95 -23.48
C LEU A 103 15.07 -1.80 -24.91
N LYS A 104 14.87 -2.93 -25.61
CA LYS A 104 14.14 -2.96 -26.89
C LYS A 104 12.63 -2.74 -26.63
N ALA A 105 12.23 -1.49 -26.51
CA ALA A 105 10.86 -1.07 -26.26
C ALA A 105 10.49 0.18 -27.07
N PRO A 106 9.20 0.39 -27.39
CA PRO A 106 8.72 1.64 -27.97
C PRO A 106 9.04 2.86 -27.08
N ARG A 107 9.26 4.02 -27.71
CA ARG A 107 9.62 5.29 -27.01
C ARG A 107 8.60 5.77 -25.97
N TRP A 108 7.36 5.30 -26.05
CA TRP A 108 6.29 5.66 -25.10
C TRP A 108 6.28 4.78 -23.83
N VAL A 109 6.99 3.64 -23.81
CA VAL A 109 7.02 2.72 -22.67
C VAL A 109 7.51 3.38 -21.38
N PRO A 110 8.56 4.22 -21.36
CA PRO A 110 9.00 4.92 -20.16
C PRO A 110 7.91 5.81 -19.55
N SER A 111 7.15 6.51 -20.39
CA SER A 111 6.04 7.36 -19.95
C SER A 111 4.92 6.53 -19.31
N LEU A 112 4.65 5.32 -19.81
CA LEU A 112 3.69 4.42 -19.21
C LEU A 112 4.14 3.94 -17.82
N PHE A 113 5.40 3.54 -17.68
CA PHE A 113 5.94 3.14 -16.37
C PHE A 113 6.02 4.32 -15.39
N LEU A 114 6.28 5.53 -15.88
CA LEU A 114 6.20 6.74 -15.07
C LEU A 114 4.76 7.00 -14.58
N ALA A 115 3.75 6.84 -15.44
CA ALA A 115 2.35 6.96 -15.05
C ALA A 115 1.95 5.90 -14.00
N LEU A 116 2.44 4.68 -14.13
CA LEU A 116 2.25 3.62 -13.14
C LEU A 116 2.93 3.95 -11.81
N LEU A 117 4.16 4.46 -11.84
CA LEU A 117 4.87 4.90 -10.64
C LEU A 117 4.08 5.99 -9.90
N MET A 118 3.62 7.02 -10.62
CA MET A 118 2.82 8.12 -10.03
C MET A 118 1.50 7.60 -9.45
N SER A 119 0.83 6.68 -10.14
CA SER A 119 -0.42 6.07 -9.66
C SER A 119 -0.20 5.23 -8.41
N SER A 120 0.85 4.41 -8.39
CA SER A 120 1.27 3.58 -7.26
C SER A 120 1.60 4.44 -6.03
N ALA A 121 2.32 5.55 -6.24
CA ALA A 121 2.66 6.52 -5.21
C ALA A 121 1.40 7.21 -4.66
N TYR A 122 0.48 7.60 -5.53
CA TYR A 122 -0.78 8.23 -5.13
C TYR A 122 -1.67 7.30 -4.29
N ILE A 123 -1.80 6.03 -4.66
CA ILE A 123 -2.56 5.02 -3.89
C ILE A 123 -2.00 4.91 -2.46
N THR A 124 -0.67 4.80 -2.34
CA THR A 124 0.02 4.70 -1.05
C THR A 124 -0.08 5.99 -0.23
N TYR A 125 0.01 7.16 -0.87
CA TYR A 125 -0.14 8.46 -0.18
C TYR A 125 -1.58 8.69 0.31
N ARG A 126 -2.59 8.43 -0.53
CA ARG A 126 -4.00 8.58 -0.16
C ARG A 126 -4.36 7.66 1.01
N SER A 127 -3.73 6.48 1.07
CA SER A 127 -3.91 5.58 2.21
C SER A 127 -3.34 6.08 3.50
N TRP A 128 -2.25 6.83 3.47
CA TRP A 128 -1.77 7.54 4.65
C TRP A 128 -2.67 8.73 5.04
N ARG A 129 -3.12 9.55 4.07
CA ARG A 129 -3.90 10.77 4.34
C ARG A 129 -5.32 10.51 4.86
N TYR A 130 -6.00 9.48 4.38
CA TYR A 130 -7.37 9.15 4.83
C TYR A 130 -7.44 9.03 6.36
N PHE A 131 -6.44 8.41 7.00
CA PHE A 131 -6.39 8.25 8.45
C PHE A 131 -6.11 9.55 9.21
N ARG A 132 -5.24 10.42 8.68
CA ARG A 132 -4.90 11.69 9.33
C ARG A 132 -6.11 12.63 9.42
N VAL A 133 -7.06 12.53 8.48
CA VAL A 133 -8.23 13.40 8.39
C VAL A 133 -9.42 12.84 9.19
N THR A 134 -9.67 11.53 9.14
CA THR A 134 -10.74 10.93 9.95
C THR A 134 -10.45 10.99 11.46
N GLY A 135 -9.19 10.90 11.88
CA GLY A 135 -8.80 11.10 13.28
C GLY A 135 -8.94 12.55 13.80
N ARG A 136 -9.08 13.55 12.92
CA ARG A 136 -9.25 14.97 13.32
C ARG A 136 -10.70 15.45 13.38
N LYS A 137 -11.64 14.70 12.78
CA LYS A 137 -13.06 15.07 12.75
C LYS A 137 -13.86 14.56 13.96
N GLY A 138 -13.21 13.88 14.90
CA GLY A 138 -13.79 13.47 16.19
C GLY A 138 -13.43 14.41 17.35
N LYS A 139 -13.23 15.69 17.09
CA LYS A 139 -13.18 16.74 18.11
C LYS A 139 -14.47 17.54 18.05
#